data_AF-A0A4V5UZ73-F1
#
_entry.id   AF-A0A4V5UZ73-F1
#
_cell.length_a   1.000
_cell.length_b   1.000
_cell.length_c   1.000
_cell.angle_alpha   90.00
_cell.angle_beta   90.00
_cell.angle_gamma   90.00
#
_symmetry.space_group_name_H-M   'P 1'
#
loop_
_entity.id
_entity.type
_entity.pdbx_description
1 polymer ?
#
loop_
_entity_poly.entity_id
_entity_poly.type
_entity_poly.pdbx_seq_one_letter_code
_entity_poly.pdbx_strand_id
1 'polypeptide(L)'
;MTETTIVAFDDLDVRLRVLVDGYADQHLLGDLDDRVVMCCQTRSTPSGFLSAAVLTPALIVIVLVRPDGESVRLGARLAGADLRAADGGVWVHAQWFGADPSSYLLPLEEGSVFLDVLRTRITAARHA
;
A
#
# COMPACT_ATOMS: atom_id res chain seq x y z
N MET A 1 -4.97 19.63 3.15
CA MET A 1 -4.00 18.87 3.94
C MET A 1 -4.09 17.40 3.54
N THR A 2 -2.96 16.76 3.32
CA THR A 2 -2.88 15.31 3.15
C THR A 2 -2.47 14.73 4.50
N GLU A 3 -3.24 13.77 4.99
CA GLU A 3 -3.02 13.15 6.30
C GLU A 3 -2.92 11.63 6.11
N THR A 4 -1.83 11.06 6.63
CA THR A 4 -1.58 9.61 6.59
C THR A 4 -1.55 9.06 8.01
N THR A 5 -2.39 8.08 8.30
CA THR A 5 -2.55 7.46 9.62
C THR A 5 -2.28 5.97 9.57
N ILE A 6 -1.73 5.43 10.66
CA ILE A 6 -1.64 3.97 10.88
C ILE A 6 -2.96 3.50 11.45
N VAL A 7 -3.52 2.44 10.88
CA VAL A 7 -4.81 1.87 11.29
C VAL A 7 -4.72 0.35 11.32
N ALA A 8 -5.59 -0.29 12.10
CA ALA A 8 -5.82 -1.73 11.93
C ALA A 8 -6.46 -2.00 10.57
N PHE A 9 -6.32 -3.21 10.05
CA PHE A 9 -6.94 -3.59 8.77
C PHE A 9 -8.46 -3.40 8.79
N ASP A 10 -9.10 -3.80 9.90
CA ASP A 10 -10.53 -3.64 10.13
C ASP A 10 -11.00 -2.17 10.18
N ASP A 11 -10.11 -1.25 10.55
CA ASP A 11 -10.40 0.17 10.72
C ASP A 11 -10.15 0.99 9.43
N LEU A 12 -9.75 0.35 8.34
CA LEU A 12 -9.68 1.01 7.02
C LEU A 12 -11.06 1.54 6.61
N ASP A 13 -11.08 2.70 5.94
CA ASP A 13 -12.31 3.18 5.28
C ASP A 13 -12.87 2.05 4.41
N VAL A 14 -14.15 1.76 4.58
CA VAL A 14 -14.82 0.59 3.99
C VAL A 14 -14.57 0.46 2.48
N ARG A 15 -14.45 1.60 1.78
CA ARG A 15 -14.18 1.60 0.33
C ARG A 15 -12.79 1.06 0.01
N LEU A 16 -11.79 1.35 0.85
CA LEU A 16 -10.44 0.82 0.69
C LEU A 16 -10.38 -0.65 1.06
N ARG A 17 -11.02 -1.04 2.16
CA ARG A 17 -11.07 -2.45 2.59
C ARG A 17 -11.66 -3.35 1.51
N VAL A 18 -12.82 -2.96 0.95
CA VAL A 18 -13.47 -3.67 -0.16
C VAL A 18 -12.55 -3.81 -1.38
N LEU A 19 -11.76 -2.78 -1.69
CA LEU A 19 -10.81 -2.84 -2.80
C LEU A 19 -9.64 -3.79 -2.51
N VAL A 20 -9.16 -3.84 -1.26
CA VAL A 20 -8.09 -4.77 -0.85
C VAL A 20 -8.59 -6.21 -0.91
N ASP A 21 -9.75 -6.48 -0.32
CA ASP A 21 -10.35 -7.83 -0.30
C ASP A 21 -10.63 -8.31 -1.72
N GLY A 22 -11.27 -7.48 -2.54
CA GLY A 22 -11.53 -7.82 -3.95
C GLY A 22 -10.26 -8.00 -4.78
N TYR A 23 -9.16 -7.30 -4.45
CA TYR A 23 -7.87 -7.51 -5.11
C TYR A 23 -7.19 -8.81 -4.65
N ALA A 24 -7.28 -9.13 -3.36
CA ALA A 24 -6.77 -10.37 -2.80
C ALA A 24 -7.44 -11.59 -3.43
N ASP A 25 -8.77 -11.55 -3.57
CA ASP A 25 -9.56 -12.58 -4.24
C ASP A 25 -9.18 -12.72 -5.71
N GLN A 26 -9.12 -11.61 -6.45
CA GLN A 26 -8.77 -11.59 -7.87
C GLN A 26 -7.40 -12.23 -8.16
N HIS A 27 -6.43 -12.03 -7.27
CA HIS A 27 -5.06 -12.52 -7.43
C HIS A 27 -4.74 -13.76 -6.59
N LEU A 28 -5.74 -14.39 -5.96
CA LEU A 28 -5.61 -15.58 -5.12
C LEU A 28 -4.52 -15.41 -4.03
N LEU A 29 -4.47 -14.25 -3.39
CA LEU A 29 -3.49 -13.93 -2.35
C LEU A 29 -3.81 -14.60 -1.01
N GLY A 30 -5.01 -15.17 -0.89
CA GLY A 30 -5.58 -15.72 0.34
C GLY A 30 -6.13 -14.63 1.25
N ASP A 31 -6.51 -15.02 2.46
CA ASP A 31 -6.95 -14.05 3.48
C ASP A 31 -5.76 -13.18 3.90
N LEU A 32 -5.88 -11.88 3.63
CA LEU A 32 -4.86 -10.90 3.97
C LEU A 32 -4.97 -10.46 5.43
N ASP A 33 -6.16 -10.50 6.03
CA ASP A 33 -6.43 -9.97 7.38
C ASP A 33 -5.51 -10.62 8.42
N ASP A 34 -5.50 -11.96 8.43
CA ASP A 34 -4.63 -12.80 9.28
C ASP A 34 -3.12 -12.57 9.07
N ARG A 35 -2.74 -11.91 7.96
CA ARG A 35 -1.36 -11.73 7.53
C ARG A 35 -0.94 -10.27 7.56
N VAL A 36 -1.82 -9.35 7.91
CA VAL A 36 -1.47 -7.93 7.96
C VAL A 36 -0.44 -7.71 9.07
N VAL A 37 0.68 -7.10 8.68
CA VAL A 37 1.69 -6.56 9.59
C VAL A 37 1.32 -5.14 9.97
N MET A 38 0.91 -4.34 8.99
CA MET A 38 0.57 -2.93 9.20
C MET A 38 -0.27 -2.40 8.04
N CYS A 39 -1.19 -1.48 8.34
CA CYS A 39 -1.87 -0.67 7.33
C CYS A 39 -1.59 0.81 7.57
N CYS A 40 -1.47 1.56 6.49
CA CYS A 40 -1.64 3.01 6.54
C CYS A 40 -2.75 3.44 5.60
N GLN A 41 -3.48 4.48 5.98
CA GLN A 41 -4.48 5.13 5.16
C GLN A 41 -4.11 6.60 4.98
N THR A 42 -4.21 7.10 3.75
CA THR A 42 -4.04 8.51 3.45
C THR A 42 -5.33 9.12 2.93
N ARG A 43 -5.71 10.26 3.51
CA ARG A 43 -6.82 11.10 3.05
C ARG A 43 -6.27 12.45 2.60
N SER A 44 -6.56 12.84 1.37
CA SER A 44 -6.17 14.14 0.84
C SER A 44 -7.39 15.05 0.74
N THR A 45 -7.50 16.04 1.65
CA THR A 45 -8.64 16.97 1.65
C THR A 45 -8.71 17.89 0.42
N PRO A 46 -7.59 18.39 -0.17
CA PRO A 46 -7.67 19.26 -1.34
C PRO A 46 -8.09 18.52 -2.61
N SER A 47 -7.66 17.26 -2.72
CA SER A 47 -7.88 16.48 -3.94
C SER A 47 -9.07 15.55 -3.83
N GLY A 48 -9.54 15.21 -2.61
CA GLY A 48 -10.63 14.26 -2.36
C GLY A 48 -10.22 12.79 -2.46
N PHE A 49 -8.94 12.51 -2.71
CA PHE A 49 -8.44 11.14 -2.86
C PHE A 49 -8.31 10.46 -1.50
N LEU A 50 -8.55 9.15 -1.53
CA LEU A 50 -8.40 8.25 -0.41
C LEU A 50 -7.53 7.07 -0.86
N SER A 51 -6.53 6.69 -0.08
CA SER A 51 -5.68 5.55 -0.41
C SER A 51 -5.26 4.79 0.83
N ALA A 52 -4.85 3.54 0.64
CA ALA A 52 -4.21 2.75 1.68
C ALA A 52 -3.09 1.90 1.12
N ALA A 53 -2.14 1.58 1.99
CA ALA A 53 -1.15 0.53 1.77
C ALA A 53 -1.28 -0.50 2.89
N VAL A 54 -1.45 -1.77 2.50
CA VAL A 54 -1.54 -2.93 3.38
C VAL A 54 -0.27 -3.74 3.21
N LEU A 55 0.45 -3.91 4.31
CA LEU A 55 1.72 -4.61 4.36
C LEU A 55 1.52 -5.96 5.03
N THR A 56 1.97 -7.03 4.37
CA THR A 56 2.10 -8.38 4.94
C THR A 56 3.58 -8.77 5.03
N PRO A 57 3.95 -9.95 5.55
CA PRO A 57 5.35 -10.37 5.58
C PRO A 57 6.03 -10.44 4.20
N ALA A 58 5.27 -10.69 3.13
CA ALA A 58 5.81 -10.94 1.79
C ALA A 58 5.24 -10.05 0.68
N LEU A 59 4.16 -9.31 0.96
CA LEU A 59 3.42 -8.52 -0.03
C LEU A 59 3.18 -7.10 0.46
N ILE A 60 3.10 -6.18 -0.48
CA ILE A 60 2.42 -4.90 -0.31
C ILE A 60 1.23 -4.84 -1.27
N VAL A 61 0.09 -4.38 -0.77
CA VAL A 61 -1.10 -4.04 -1.57
C VAL A 61 -1.39 -2.56 -1.38
N ILE A 62 -1.53 -1.82 -2.47
CA ILE A 62 -1.83 -0.39 -2.48
C ILE A 62 -3.14 -0.19 -3.22
N VAL A 63 -4.09 0.49 -2.58
CA VAL A 63 -5.40 0.81 -3.16
C VAL A 63 -5.65 2.31 -3.08
N LEU A 64 -6.35 2.86 -4.06
CA LEU A 64 -6.72 4.26 -4.11
C LEU A 64 -8.11 4.43 -4.73
N VAL A 65 -8.89 5.34 -4.16
CA VAL A 65 -10.19 5.81 -4.64
C VAL A 65 -10.02 7.27 -5.05
N ARG A 66 -10.34 7.55 -6.30
CA ARG A 66 -10.36 8.89 -6.89
C ARG A 66 -11.70 9.59 -6.60
N PRO A 67 -11.76 10.93 -6.68
CA PRO A 67 -12.99 11.70 -6.44
C PRO A 67 -14.12 11.39 -7.43
N ASP A 68 -13.77 10.98 -8.65
CA ASP A 68 -14.70 10.57 -9.71
C ASP A 68 -15.23 9.13 -9.52
N GLY A 69 -14.77 8.43 -8.48
CA GLY A 69 -15.16 7.05 -8.19
C GLY A 69 -14.28 6.00 -8.87
N GLU A 70 -13.31 6.38 -9.71
CA GLU A 70 -12.32 5.45 -10.24
C GLU A 70 -11.46 4.89 -9.10
N SER A 71 -10.98 3.65 -9.27
CA SER A 71 -10.10 3.02 -8.31
C SER A 71 -8.85 2.44 -8.95
N VAL A 72 -7.75 2.50 -8.19
CA VAL A 72 -6.48 1.88 -8.53
C VAL A 72 -6.21 0.80 -7.50
N ARG A 73 -5.74 -0.36 -7.96
CA ARG A 73 -5.37 -1.51 -7.14
C ARG A 73 -4.05 -2.05 -7.64
N LEU A 74 -3.04 -2.06 -6.77
CA LEU A 74 -1.70 -2.52 -7.06
C LEU A 74 -1.28 -3.49 -5.97
N GLY A 75 -0.50 -4.49 -6.32
CA GLY A 75 0.12 -5.36 -5.34
C GLY A 75 1.34 -6.05 -5.91
N ALA A 76 2.32 -6.28 -5.06
CA ALA A 76 3.60 -6.84 -5.46
C ALA A 76 4.25 -7.66 -4.33
N ARG A 77 5.19 -8.51 -4.73
CA ARG A 77 6.11 -9.18 -3.81
C ARG A 77 7.14 -8.18 -3.29
N LEU A 78 7.34 -8.16 -1.98
CA LEU A 78 8.31 -7.26 -1.34
C LEU A 78 9.75 -7.54 -1.76
N ALA A 79 10.09 -8.80 -2.07
CA ALA A 79 11.43 -9.19 -2.51
C ALA A 79 11.88 -8.43 -3.78
N GLY A 80 10.93 -8.06 -4.65
CA GLY A 80 11.19 -7.31 -5.88
C GLY A 80 10.90 -5.81 -5.79
N ALA A 81 10.57 -5.29 -4.60
CA ALA A 81 10.25 -3.88 -4.41
C ALA A 81 11.51 -3.06 -4.07
N ASP A 82 11.55 -1.81 -4.54
CA ASP A 82 12.57 -0.80 -4.23
C ASP A 82 11.89 0.49 -3.76
N LEU A 83 12.53 1.21 -2.84
CA LEU A 83 12.01 2.46 -2.29
C LEU A 83 12.94 3.61 -2.59
N ARG A 84 12.38 4.73 -3.05
CA ARG A 84 13.15 5.96 -3.30
C ARG A 84 12.43 7.15 -2.70
N ALA A 85 13.18 7.96 -1.94
CA ALA A 85 12.65 9.21 -1.41
C ALA A 85 12.17 10.13 -2.56
N ALA A 86 11.10 10.86 -2.31
CA ALA A 86 10.49 11.77 -3.27
C ALA A 86 9.91 12.99 -2.56
N ASP A 87 9.73 14.08 -3.32
CA ASP A 87 8.97 15.22 -2.82
C ASP A 87 7.52 14.78 -2.56
N GLY A 88 7.08 14.91 -1.31
CA GLY A 88 5.72 14.55 -0.90
C GLY A 88 5.49 13.06 -0.64
N GLY A 89 6.54 12.22 -0.60
CA GLY A 89 6.37 10.81 -0.26
C GLY A 89 7.57 9.90 -0.55
N VAL A 90 7.26 8.62 -0.78
CA VAL A 90 8.23 7.60 -1.19
C VAL A 90 7.71 6.90 -2.44
N TRP A 91 8.54 6.85 -3.48
CA TRP A 91 8.29 6.02 -4.65
C TRP A 91 8.54 4.56 -4.29
N VAL A 92 7.50 3.74 -4.43
CA VAL A 92 7.57 2.28 -4.40
C VAL A 92 7.66 1.79 -5.84
N HIS A 93 8.83 1.29 -6.23
CA HIS A 93 9.02 0.64 -7.53
C HIS A 93 8.89 -0.87 -7.36
N ALA A 94 8.03 -1.53 -8.13
CA ALA A 94 7.85 -2.97 -8.03
C ALA A 94 7.33 -3.58 -9.34
N GLN A 95 7.49 -4.90 -9.46
CA GLN A 95 6.74 -5.70 -10.42
C GLN A 95 5.33 -5.94 -9.88
N TRP A 96 4.36 -5.17 -10.38
CA TRP A 96 2.96 -5.30 -9.97
C TRP A 96 2.33 -6.57 -10.56
N PHE A 97 1.41 -7.18 -9.82
CA PHE A 97 0.68 -8.35 -10.32
C PHE A 97 -0.17 -7.97 -11.53
N GLY A 98 0.07 -8.62 -12.68
CA GLY A 98 -0.70 -8.39 -13.91
C GLY A 98 -0.44 -7.06 -14.60
N ALA A 99 0.61 -6.31 -14.23
CA ALA A 99 1.00 -5.07 -14.89
C ALA A 99 2.52 -4.92 -15.01
N ASP A 100 2.96 -3.99 -15.85
CA ASP A 100 4.37 -3.71 -16.07
C ASP A 100 5.03 -3.08 -14.83
N PRO A 101 6.33 -3.36 -14.61
CA PRO A 101 7.06 -2.79 -13.49
C PRO A 101 7.10 -1.26 -13.59
N SER A 102 6.66 -0.61 -12.54
CA SER A 102 6.49 0.84 -12.50
C SER A 102 6.55 1.35 -11.06
N SER A 103 6.55 2.67 -10.88
CA SER A 103 6.65 3.31 -9.58
C SER A 103 5.32 3.93 -9.16
N TYR A 104 4.96 3.77 -7.89
CA TYR A 104 3.80 4.40 -7.26
C TYR A 104 4.22 5.27 -6.07
N LEU A 105 3.70 6.50 -5.97
CA LEU A 105 4.03 7.41 -4.86
C LEU A 105 3.13 7.11 -3.67
N LEU A 106 3.72 6.63 -2.58
CA LEU A 106 3.04 6.61 -1.29
C LEU A 106 3.30 7.94 -0.57
N PRO A 107 2.27 8.71 -0.20
CA PRO A 107 2.39 9.98 0.52
C PRO A 107 2.71 9.74 2.01
N LEU A 108 3.89 9.19 2.26
CA LEU A 108 4.44 8.89 3.56
C LEU A 108 5.51 9.92 3.91
N GLU A 109 5.47 10.42 5.14
CA GLU A 109 6.56 11.25 5.67
C GLU A 109 7.80 10.38 5.93
N GLU A 110 8.98 10.96 5.72
CA GLU A 110 10.24 10.31 6.08
C GLU A 110 10.30 10.10 7.61
N GLY A 111 10.73 8.91 8.04
CA GLY A 111 10.69 8.51 9.45
C GLY A 111 9.29 8.10 9.95
N SER A 112 8.29 8.00 9.08
CA SER A 112 7.01 7.40 9.46
C SER A 112 7.17 5.91 9.79
N VAL A 113 6.45 5.44 10.81
CA VAL A 113 6.53 4.06 11.31
C VAL A 113 6.23 3.04 10.19
N PHE A 114 5.26 3.33 9.32
CA PHE A 114 4.95 2.47 8.18
C PHE A 114 6.14 2.31 7.23
N LEU A 115 6.83 3.41 6.93
CA LEU A 115 7.97 3.40 6.01
C LEU A 115 9.13 2.58 6.59
N ASP A 116 9.40 2.70 7.88
CA ASP A 116 10.44 1.93 8.56
C ASP A 116 10.13 0.42 8.59
N VAL A 117 8.87 0.06 8.85
CA VAL A 117 8.41 -1.33 8.80
C VAL A 117 8.47 -1.86 7.36
N LEU A 118 8.06 -1.07 6.36
CA LEU A 118 8.14 -1.45 4.96
C LEU A 118 9.59 -1.73 4.52
N ARG A 119 10.53 -0.85 4.86
CA ARG A 119 11.97 -1.04 4.60
C ARG A 119 12.49 -2.33 5.23
N THR A 120 12.09 -2.59 6.48
CA THR A 120 12.46 -3.80 7.21
C THR A 120 11.92 -5.05 6.52
N ARG A 121 10.66 -5.04 6.08
CA ARG A 121 10.02 -6.18 5.41
C ARG A 121 10.58 -6.42 4.00
N ILE A 122 10.89 -5.37 3.24
CA ILE A 122 11.58 -5.52 1.95
C ILE A 122 12.94 -6.20 2.14
N THR A 123 13.72 -5.74 3.13
CA THR A 123 15.02 -6.34 3.44
C THR A 123 14.86 -7.81 3.84
N ALA A 124 13.93 -8.12 4.74
CA ALA A 124 13.66 -9.50 5.16
C ALA A 124 13.22 -10.39 4.00
N ALA A 125 12.32 -9.92 3.14
CA ALA A 125 11.79 -10.68 2.02
C ALA A 125 12.83 -10.97 0.92
N ARG A 126 13.88 -10.16 0.80
CA ARG A 126 15.00 -10.42 -0.13
C ARG A 126 15.92 -11.55 0.34
N HIS A 127 15.88 -11.90 1.62
CA HIS A 127 16.75 -12.89 2.25
C HIS A 127 16.01 -14.15 2.73
N ALA A 128 14.70 -14.24 2.46
CA ALA A 128 13.85 -15.39 2.76
C ALA A 128 13.76 -16.34 1.55
#